data_AF-A0A7V9GZ57-F1
#
_entry.id   AF-A0A7V9GZ57-F1
#
_cell.length_a   1.000
_cell.length_b   1.000
_cell.length_c   1.000
_cell.angle_alpha   90.00
_cell.angle_beta   90.00
_cell.angle_gamma   90.00
#
_symmetry.space_group_name_H-M   'P 1'
#
loop_
_entity.id
_entity.type
_entity.pdbx_description
1 polymer ?
#
loop_
_entity_poly.entity_id
_entity_poly.type
_entity_poly.pdbx_seq_one_letter_code
_entity_poly.pdbx_strand_id
1 'polypeptide(L)'
;ESLEDAVRREVAEETGVRVGPTTYAGSQPWPFPSSLMLGFSGVAETTAIHVDGDEVSEARWFTRESLSEATAGDSVRLPGRFSISRWLIDRWRHGGSLAGEW
;
A
#
# COMPACT_ATOMS: atom_id res chain seq x y z
N GLU A 1 -12.38 9.69 -12.30
CA GLU A 1 -12.48 9.60 -10.82
C GLU A 1 -11.45 10.52 -10.17
N SER A 2 -11.62 10.90 -8.90
CA SER A 2 -10.52 11.53 -8.15
C SER A 2 -9.47 10.48 -7.79
N LEU A 3 -8.25 10.90 -7.47
CA LEU A 3 -7.20 9.95 -7.09
C LEU A 3 -7.54 9.25 -5.77
N GLU A 4 -8.17 9.99 -4.85
CA GLU A 4 -8.65 9.48 -3.58
C GLU A 4 -9.77 8.45 -3.78
N ASP A 5 -10.70 8.69 -4.71
CA ASP A 5 -11.76 7.73 -5.03
C ASP A 5 -11.19 6.47 -5.67
N ALA A 6 -10.19 6.60 -6.55
CA ALA A 6 -9.51 5.44 -7.14
C ALA A 6 -8.88 4.58 -6.04
N VAL A 7 -8.15 5.16 -5.09
CA VAL A 7 -7.57 4.41 -3.96
C VAL A 7 -8.63 3.66 -3.16
N ARG A 8 -9.78 4.28 -2.89
CA ARG A 8 -10.87 3.61 -2.15
C ARG A 8 -11.50 2.49 -2.94
N ARG A 9 -11.73 2.71 -4.24
CA ARG A 9 -12.34 1.75 -5.15
C ARG A 9 -11.44 0.53 -5.32
N GLU A 10 -10.18 0.72 -5.73
CA GLU A 10 -9.24 -0.39 -5.99
C GLU A 10 -9.02 -1.25 -4.73
N VAL A 11 -8.78 -0.63 -3.57
CA VAL A 11 -8.57 -1.40 -2.33
C VAL A 11 -9.82 -2.21 -1.95
N ALA A 12 -11.01 -1.65 -2.16
CA ALA A 12 -12.26 -2.35 -1.89
C ALA A 12 -12.53 -3.48 -2.89
N GLU A 13 -12.21 -3.29 -4.17
CA GLU A 13 -12.37 -4.28 -5.23
C GLU A 13 -11.40 -5.46 -5.02
N GLU A 14 -10.11 -5.19 -4.78
CA GLU A 14 -9.07 -6.22 -4.68
C GLU A 14 -9.06 -6.98 -3.34
N THR A 15 -9.45 -6.32 -2.24
CA THR A 15 -9.28 -6.88 -0.87
C THR A 15 -10.54 -6.89 -0.02
N GLY A 16 -11.64 -6.27 -0.49
CA GLY A 16 -12.86 -6.09 0.29
C GLY A 16 -12.75 -5.09 1.45
N VAL A 17 -11.59 -4.45 1.64
CA VAL A 17 -11.34 -3.50 2.73
C VAL A 17 -11.83 -2.11 2.35
N ARG A 18 -12.66 -1.50 3.20
CA ARG A 18 -13.07 -0.10 3.03
C ARG A 18 -12.03 0.84 3.61
N VAL A 19 -11.67 1.86 2.84
CA VAL A 19 -10.69 2.90 3.22
C VAL A 19 -11.39 4.25 3.33
N GLY A 20 -11.15 4.95 4.44
CA GLY A 20 -11.71 6.28 4.72
C GLY A 20 -10.79 7.40 4.23
N PRO A 21 -10.23 8.24 5.11
CA PRO A 21 -9.28 9.28 4.73
C PRO A 21 -8.06 8.73 3.98
N THR A 22 -7.69 9.40 2.90
CA THR A 22 -6.54 9.08 2.05
C THR A 22 -5.67 10.32 1.90
N THR A 23 -4.36 10.18 2.08
CA THR A 23 -3.40 11.27 1.96
C THR A 23 -2.39 10.95 0.90
N TYR A 24 -2.21 11.87 -0.05
CA TYR A 24 -1.14 11.76 -1.05
C TYR A 24 0.22 11.76 -0.36
N ALA A 25 1.04 10.77 -0.69
CA ALA A 25 2.37 10.60 -0.14
C ALA A 25 3.43 10.99 -1.16
N GLY A 26 3.27 10.58 -2.43
CA GLY A 26 4.23 10.94 -3.46
C GLY A 26 4.02 10.31 -4.82
N SER A 27 4.95 10.51 -5.75
CA SER A 27 4.84 9.96 -7.11
C SER A 27 6.16 9.42 -7.65
N GLN A 28 6.05 8.48 -8.58
CA GLN A 28 7.18 7.88 -9.27
C GLN A 28 6.81 7.59 -10.74
N PRO A 29 7.62 8.03 -11.73
CA PRO A 29 7.43 7.63 -13.11
C PRO A 29 7.67 6.12 -13.26
N TRP A 30 6.79 5.44 -13.99
CA TRP A 30 6.86 4.01 -14.24
C TRP A 30 6.84 3.74 -15.76
N PRO A 31 8.01 3.52 -16.38
CA PRO A 31 8.18 3.64 -17.84
C PRO A 31 7.60 2.49 -18.68
N PHE A 32 6.80 1.58 -18.11
CA PHE A 32 6.18 0.50 -18.86
C PHE A 32 4.71 0.34 -18.46
N PRO A 33 3.72 0.63 -19.34
CA PRO A 33 3.83 1.14 -20.71
C PRO A 33 4.10 2.65 -20.82
N SER A 34 3.65 3.48 -19.87
CA SER A 34 3.99 4.93 -19.67
C SER A 34 3.10 5.47 -18.55
N SER A 35 3.30 4.96 -17.33
CA SER A 35 2.44 5.28 -16.18
C SER A 35 3.14 6.22 -15.21
N LEU A 36 2.35 6.97 -14.43
CA LEU A 36 2.82 7.68 -13.24
C LEU A 36 2.20 7.00 -12.02
N MET A 37 3.03 6.37 -11.20
CA MET A 37 2.58 5.78 -9.94
C MET A 37 2.37 6.89 -8.92
N LEU A 38 1.19 6.93 -8.32
CA LEU A 38 0.81 7.90 -7.31
C LEU A 38 0.62 7.15 -6.00
N GLY A 39 1.52 7.38 -5.05
CA GLY A 39 1.51 6.76 -3.74
C GLY A 39 0.59 7.50 -2.78
N PHE A 40 -0.27 6.74 -2.10
CA PHE A 40 -1.19 7.23 -1.08
C PHE A 40 -1.01 6.44 0.22
N SER A 41 -1.35 7.07 1.33
CA SER A 41 -1.63 6.40 2.59
C SER A 41 -3.12 6.45 2.86
N GLY A 42 -3.73 5.31 3.19
CA GLY A 42 -5.16 5.21 3.52
C GLY A 42 -5.37 4.69 4.95
N VAL A 43 -6.44 5.14 5.59
CA VAL A 43 -6.89 4.60 6.89
C VAL A 43 -8.02 3.61 6.65
N ALA A 44 -7.81 2.35 6.99
CA ALA A 44 -8.82 1.31 6.87
C ALA A 44 -9.95 1.51 7.89
N GLU A 45 -11.20 1.40 7.42
CA GLU A 45 -12.41 1.43 8.27
C GLU A 45 -12.88 0.02 8.65
N THR A 46 -12.45 -0.98 7.89
CA THR A 46 -12.75 -2.40 8.12
C THR A 46 -11.48 -3.22 8.08
N THR A 47 -11.50 -4.41 8.69
CA THR A 47 -10.32 -5.29 8.75
C THR A 47 -10.55 -6.68 8.15
N ALA A 48 -11.80 -7.05 7.86
CA ALA A 48 -12.10 -8.29 7.16
C ALA A 48 -11.59 -8.21 5.72
N ILE A 49 -10.79 -9.19 5.32
CA ILE A 49 -10.19 -9.29 3.98
C ILE A 49 -10.96 -10.35 3.19
N HIS A 50 -11.36 -9.99 1.98
CA HIS A 50 -11.90 -10.88 0.97
C HIS A 50 -11.23 -10.53 -0.35
N VAL A 51 -10.21 -11.30 -0.72
CA VAL A 51 -9.49 -11.07 -1.97
C VAL A 51 -10.36 -11.43 -3.17
N ASP A 52 -10.19 -10.70 -4.28
CA ASP A 52 -10.91 -10.94 -5.53
C ASP A 52 -10.56 -12.31 -6.17
N GLY A 53 -9.31 -12.75 -5.98
CA GLY A 53 -8.76 -13.97 -6.55
C GLY A 53 -8.28 -13.84 -8.00
N ASP A 54 -8.54 -12.71 -8.66
CA ASP A 54 -8.16 -12.43 -10.05
C ASP A 54 -6.86 -11.62 -10.11
N GLU A 55 -6.78 -10.51 -9.37
CA GLU A 55 -5.58 -9.66 -9.31
C GLU A 55 -4.74 -9.93 -8.05
N VAL A 56 -5.40 -10.16 -6.91
CA VAL A 56 -4.76 -10.43 -5.62
C VAL A 56 -5.07 -11.85 -5.15
N SER A 57 -4.01 -12.65 -5.02
CA SER A 57 -4.13 -14.03 -4.52
C SER A 57 -4.12 -14.14 -2.99
N GLU A 58 -3.49 -13.17 -2.30
CA GLU A 58 -3.36 -13.19 -0.85
C GLU A 58 -3.20 -11.76 -0.30
N ALA A 59 -3.93 -11.43 0.77
CA ALA A 59 -3.75 -10.20 1.52
C ALA A 59 -3.76 -10.50 3.03
N ARG A 60 -2.90 -9.80 3.78
CA ARG A 60 -2.73 -9.97 5.23
C ARG A 60 -2.44 -8.63 5.89
N TRP A 61 -2.95 -8.48 7.12
CA TRP A 61 -2.53 -7.39 7.99
C TRP A 61 -1.21 -7.73 8.67
N PHE A 62 -0.34 -6.73 8.77
CA PHE A 62 0.90 -6.83 9.52
C PHE A 62 1.00 -5.71 10.55
N THR A 63 1.43 -6.08 11.75
CA THR A 63 2.06 -5.12 12.67
C THR A 63 3.48 -4.80 12.20
N ARG A 64 4.12 -3.77 12.74
CA ARG A 64 5.50 -3.42 12.36
C ARG A 64 6.49 -4.51 12.76
N GLU A 65 6.22 -5.12 13.91
CA GLU A 65 6.99 -6.22 14.49
C GLU A 65 6.85 -7.46 13.60
N SER A 66 5.61 -7.89 13.32
CA SER A 66 5.36 -9.09 12.50
C SER A 66 5.84 -8.93 11.06
N LEU A 67 5.76 -7.74 10.46
CA LEU A 67 6.37 -7.51 9.14
C LEU A 67 7.89 -7.67 9.21
N SER A 68 8.52 -7.14 10.26
CA SER A 68 9.98 -7.24 10.43
C SER A 68 10.41 -8.70 10.60
N GLU A 69 9.71 -9.47 11.42
CA GLU A 69 9.92 -10.92 11.57
C GLU A 69 9.69 -11.67 10.26
N ALA A 70 8.59 -11.39 9.56
CA ALA A 70 8.24 -12.05 8.30
C ALA A 70 9.29 -11.82 7.20
N THR A 71 9.86 -10.60 7.15
CA THR A 71 10.94 -10.27 6.21
C THR A 71 12.28 -10.89 6.61
N ALA A 72 12.59 -11.00 7.90
CA ALA A 72 13.79 -11.68 8.38
C ALA A 72 13.74 -13.20 8.15
N GLY A 73 12.55 -13.79 8.25
CA GLY A 73 12.30 -15.20 7.99
C GLY A 73 12.07 -15.57 6.51
N ASP A 74 12.23 -14.63 5.57
CA ASP A 74 11.99 -14.77 4.11
C ASP A 74 10.57 -15.23 3.72
N SER A 75 9.61 -15.15 4.64
CA SER A 75 8.19 -15.46 4.38
C SER A 75 7.45 -14.34 3.67
N VAL A 76 7.97 -13.11 3.74
CA VAL A 76 7.51 -11.94 3.00
C VAL A 76 8.71 -11.26 2.37
N ARG A 77 8.68 -11.09 1.05
CA ARG A 77 9.69 -10.34 0.31
C ARG A 77 9.15 -8.95 0.00
N LEU A 78 9.86 -7.92 0.44
CA LEU A 78 9.49 -6.56 0.13
C LEU A 78 9.83 -6.21 -1.33
N PRO A 79 9.09 -5.26 -1.94
CA PRO A 79 9.44 -4.72 -3.25
C PRO A 79 10.87 -4.15 -3.28
N GLY A 80 11.41 -4.02 -4.50
CA GLY A 80 12.75 -3.48 -4.73
C GLY A 80 12.95 -2.10 -4.10
N ARG A 81 14.15 -1.86 -3.56
CA ARG A 81 14.51 -0.68 -2.74
C ARG A 81 14.21 0.69 -3.36
N PHE A 82 14.05 0.77 -4.67
CA PHE A 82 13.79 2.02 -5.40
C PHE A 82 12.34 2.18 -5.84
N SER A 83 11.46 1.22 -5.53
CA SER A 83 10.04 1.32 -5.88
C SER A 83 9.28 2.23 -4.90
N ILE A 84 8.26 2.91 -5.40
CA ILE A 84 7.34 3.71 -4.59
C ILE A 84 6.63 2.85 -3.55
N SER A 85 6.30 1.60 -3.87
CA SER A 85 5.72 0.64 -2.92
C SER A 85 6.66 0.39 -1.74
N ARG A 86 7.96 0.19 -2.01
CA ARG A 86 8.96 0.03 -0.95
C ARG A 86 9.11 1.28 -0.10
N TRP A 87 9.14 2.45 -0.74
CA TRP A 87 9.21 3.74 -0.05
C TRP A 87 8.01 3.98 0.87
N LEU A 88 6.79 3.68 0.42
CA LEU A 88 5.57 3.78 1.24
C LEU A 88 5.62 2.85 2.46
N ILE A 89 6.05 1.60 2.28
CA ILE A 89 6.18 0.63 3.36
C ILE A 89 7.21 1.12 4.40
N ASP A 90 8.39 1.55 3.96
CA ASP A 90 9.44 1.99 4.88
C ASP A 90 9.03 3.30 5.59
N ARG A 91 8.37 4.24 4.91
CA ARG A 91 7.80 5.43 5.52
C ARG A 91 6.81 5.09 6.65
N TRP A 92 5.90 4.14 6.39
CA TRP A 92 5.00 3.63 7.42
C TRP A 92 5.82 3.00 8.56
N ARG A 93 6.74 2.07 8.30
CA ARG A 93 7.53 1.34 9.32
C ARG A 93 8.37 2.22 10.24
N HIS A 94 8.90 3.33 9.74
CA HIS A 94 9.75 4.24 10.51
C HIS A 94 8.99 5.36 11.22
N GLY A 95 7.65 5.37 11.12
CA GLY A 95 6.83 6.34 11.86
C GLY A 95 6.85 7.72 11.24
N GLY A 96 7.18 7.82 9.94
CA GLY A 96 6.93 9.04 9.19
C GLY A 96 5.47 9.43 9.36
N SER A 97 5.23 10.69 9.70
CA SER A 97 3.88 11.25 9.68
C SER A 97 3.22 10.91 8.35
N LEU A 98 1.94 10.51 8.38
CA LEU A 98 1.14 10.33 7.16
C LEU A 98 0.94 11.66 6.42
N ALA A 99 1.25 12.80 7.07
CA ALA A 99 1.40 14.10 6.42
C ALA A 99 2.82 14.22 5.83
N GLY A 100 2.88 14.51 4.53
CA GLY A 100 4.10 14.58 3.73
C GLY A 100 5.06 15.68 4.16
N GLU A 101 6.31 15.28 4.38
CA GLU A 101 7.47 16.11 4.09
C GLU A 101 8.48 15.19 3.38
N TRP A 102 9.04 15.70 2.28
CA TRP A 102 10.01 15.02 1.41
C TRP A 102 11.43 15.39 1.81
#